data_AF-A0A0L0LEU2-F1
#
_entry.id   AF-A0A0L0LEU2-F1
#
_cell.length_a   1.000
_cell.length_b   1.000
_cell.length_c   1.000
_cell.angle_alpha   90.00
_cell.angle_beta   90.00
_cell.angle_gamma   90.00
#
_symmetry.space_group_name_H-M   'P 1'
#
loop_
_entity.id
_entity.type
_entity.pdbx_description
1 polymer ?
#
loop_
_entity_poly.entity_id
_entity_poly.type
_entity_poly.pdbx_seq_one_letter_code
_entity_poly.pdbx_strand_id
1 'polypeptide(L)'
;MKRNTLIWFIVGVVFVACVVWLVKTPGKQVASKYDSFATCIKDSGATFYGAFWCPHCQEQKAAFGKAQKLLPYVECSNPDGKSQNLICEAAKITGYPTWDFQKSFDLTSSVTPHQCTKDDGSQACRNSYKPDLVSWLVGPVVVYTPTAPVAKGDKWTIAPGARIGGTIALEVLAETTACTLPPDA
;
A
#
# COMPACT_ATOMS: atom_id res chain seq x y z
N MET A 1 -17.74 63.82 -14.61
CA MET A 1 -18.52 62.59 -14.87
C MET A 1 -17.70 61.30 -15.06
N LYS A 2 -16.38 61.25 -14.80
CA LYS A 2 -15.55 60.04 -15.08
C LYS A 2 -15.05 59.27 -13.84
N ARG A 3 -15.15 59.87 -12.64
CA ARG A 3 -14.57 59.31 -11.40
C ARG A 3 -15.31 58.07 -10.90
N ASN A 4 -16.65 58.07 -10.93
CA ASN A 4 -17.43 56.89 -10.53
C ASN A 4 -17.28 55.73 -11.51
N THR A 5 -17.24 55.99 -12.82
CA THR A 5 -17.03 54.94 -13.83
C THR A 5 -15.65 54.30 -13.70
N LEU A 6 -14.61 55.09 -13.39
CA LEU A 6 -13.27 54.58 -13.11
C LEU A 6 -13.24 53.73 -11.83
N ILE A 7 -13.95 54.15 -10.77
CA ILE A 7 -14.06 53.39 -9.51
C ILE A 7 -14.72 52.03 -9.77
N TRP A 8 -15.84 51.98 -10.50
CA TRP A 8 -16.52 50.71 -10.82
C TRP A 8 -15.67 49.79 -11.69
N PHE A 9 -14.88 50.35 -12.62
CA PHE A 9 -13.97 49.55 -13.44
C PHE A 9 -12.85 48.93 -12.59
N ILE A 10 -12.24 49.71 -11.69
CA ILE A 10 -11.20 49.21 -10.77
C ILE A 10 -11.77 48.13 -9.85
N VAL A 11 -12.96 48.33 -9.28
CA VAL A 11 -13.63 47.33 -8.43
C VAL A 11 -13.88 46.03 -9.22
N GLY A 12 -14.34 46.12 -10.47
CA GLY A 12 -14.52 44.96 -11.33
C GLY A 12 -13.22 44.20 -11.60
N VAL A 13 -12.14 44.92 -11.90
CA VAL A 13 -10.81 44.31 -12.12
C VAL A 13 -10.28 43.65 -10.85
N VAL A 14 -10.40 44.30 -9.69
CA VAL A 14 -9.99 43.74 -8.40
C VAL A 14 -10.81 42.50 -8.04
N PHE A 15 -12.12 42.53 -8.29
CA PHE A 15 -13.00 41.39 -8.04
C PHE A 15 -12.62 40.19 -8.93
N VAL A 16 -12.41 40.41 -10.23
CA VAL A 16 -11.96 39.36 -11.16
C VAL A 16 -10.59 38.82 -10.76
N ALA A 17 -9.65 39.69 -10.36
CA ALA A 17 -8.34 39.26 -9.88
C ALA A 17 -8.43 38.42 -8.59
N CYS A 18 -9.29 38.81 -7.63
CA CYS A 18 -9.57 38.03 -6.42
C CYS A 18 -10.20 36.67 -6.75
N VAL A 19 -11.17 36.62 -7.67
CA VAL A 19 -11.81 35.37 -8.08
C VAL A 19 -10.80 34.45 -8.77
N VAL A 20 -9.97 34.98 -9.69
CA VAL A 20 -8.90 34.22 -10.33
C VAL A 20 -7.89 33.72 -9.30
N TRP A 21 -7.54 34.53 -8.30
CA TRP A 21 -6.64 34.12 -7.22
C TRP A 21 -7.25 33.01 -6.36
N LEU A 22 -8.53 33.12 -5.97
CA LEU A 22 -9.26 32.09 -5.21
C LEU A 22 -9.39 30.76 -5.99
N VAL A 23 -9.61 30.82 -7.30
CA VAL A 23 -9.69 29.62 -8.15
C VAL A 23 -8.30 29.01 -8.39
N LYS A 24 -7.24 29.83 -8.37
CA LYS A 24 -5.86 29.37 -8.59
C LYS A 24 -5.11 29.00 -7.31
N THR A 25 -5.64 29.20 -6.11
CA THR A 25 -5.02 28.64 -4.90
C THR A 25 -5.21 27.12 -4.91
N PRO A 26 -4.15 26.31 -5.14
CA PRO A 26 -4.28 24.87 -4.99
C PRO A 26 -4.65 24.62 -3.53
N GLY A 27 -5.81 24.00 -3.29
CA GLY A 27 -6.27 23.71 -1.94
C GLY A 27 -5.17 22.98 -1.18
N LYS A 28 -4.67 23.58 -0.09
CA LYS A 28 -3.70 22.94 0.80
C LYS A 28 -4.29 21.59 1.21
N GLN A 29 -3.71 20.51 0.70
CA GLN A 29 -4.08 19.16 1.08
C GLN A 29 -3.85 19.06 2.59
N VAL A 30 -4.93 18.97 3.37
CA VAL A 30 -4.84 18.73 4.81
C VAL A 30 -4.10 17.41 4.99
N ALA A 31 -2.94 17.47 5.66
CA ALA A 31 -2.11 16.30 5.92
C ALA A 31 -2.94 15.21 6.60
N SER A 32 -2.83 13.97 6.12
CA SER A 32 -3.46 12.81 6.77
C SER A 32 -2.62 12.35 7.96
N LYS A 33 -3.26 11.77 8.98
CA LYS A 33 -2.54 11.10 10.08
C LYS A 33 -1.65 9.95 9.61
N TYR A 34 -1.95 9.35 8.45
CA TYR A 34 -1.17 8.27 7.86
C TYR A 34 -0.12 8.73 6.84
N ASP A 35 0.06 10.04 6.59
CA ASP A 35 0.97 10.50 5.52
C ASP A 35 2.42 10.07 5.77
N SER A 36 2.93 10.25 7.00
CA SER A 36 4.28 9.81 7.37
C SER A 36 4.44 8.29 7.30
N PHE A 37 3.41 7.54 7.68
CA PHE A 37 3.42 6.08 7.63
C PHE A 37 3.46 5.56 6.19
N ALA A 38 2.60 6.07 5.32
CA ALA A 38 2.58 5.71 3.89
C ALA A 38 3.89 6.08 3.19
N THR A 39 4.47 7.23 3.53
CA THR A 39 5.78 7.66 3.01
C THR A 39 6.89 6.72 3.47
N CYS A 40 6.92 6.38 4.75
CA CYS A 40 7.89 5.42 5.30
C CYS A 40 7.78 4.05 4.62
N ILE A 41 6.57 3.54 4.40
CA ILE A 41 6.36 2.27 3.68
C ILE A 41 6.99 2.32 2.29
N LYS A 42 6.78 3.43 1.56
CA LYS A 42 7.40 3.64 0.25
C LYS A 42 8.93 3.65 0.34
N ASP A 43 9.49 4.36 1.32
CA ASP A 43 10.94 4.49 1.51
C ASP A 43 11.60 3.20 2.01
N SER A 44 10.83 2.31 2.65
CA SER A 44 11.30 0.98 3.06
C SER A 44 11.71 0.12 1.85
N GLY A 45 11.16 0.39 0.67
CA GLY A 45 11.30 -0.42 -0.55
C GLY A 45 10.17 -1.43 -0.75
N ALA A 46 9.12 -1.39 0.07
CA ALA A 46 7.92 -2.18 -0.16
C ALA A 46 7.18 -1.71 -1.42
N THR A 47 6.57 -2.64 -2.16
CA THR A 47 5.73 -2.35 -3.33
C THR A 47 4.36 -2.97 -3.17
N PHE A 48 3.31 -2.19 -3.44
CA PHE A 48 1.92 -2.63 -3.38
C PHE A 48 1.38 -2.80 -4.81
N TYR A 49 1.30 -4.04 -5.26
CA TYR A 49 0.69 -4.39 -6.54
C TYR A 49 -0.81 -4.63 -6.40
N GLY A 50 -1.62 -4.03 -7.27
CA GLY A 50 -3.04 -4.31 -7.32
C GLY A 50 -3.71 -3.84 -8.60
N ALA A 51 -5.04 -3.93 -8.63
CA ALA A 51 -5.84 -3.44 -9.73
C ALA A 51 -6.86 -2.39 -9.27
N PHE A 52 -7.18 -1.42 -10.13
CA PHE A 52 -8.18 -0.39 -9.81
C PHE A 52 -9.57 -0.96 -9.48
N TRP A 53 -9.93 -2.09 -10.11
CA TRP A 53 -11.21 -2.78 -9.93
C TRP A 53 -11.22 -3.79 -8.77
N CYS A 54 -10.07 -4.07 -8.16
CA CYS A 54 -9.92 -5.12 -7.15
C CYS A 54 -10.49 -4.66 -5.79
N PRO A 55 -11.54 -5.32 -5.24
CA PRO A 55 -12.18 -4.89 -3.99
C PRO A 55 -11.24 -4.89 -2.79
N HIS A 56 -10.43 -5.93 -2.63
CA HIS A 56 -9.43 -6.00 -1.56
C HIS A 56 -8.33 -4.93 -1.70
N CYS A 57 -8.02 -4.53 -2.93
CA CYS A 57 -7.06 -3.45 -3.18
C CYS A 57 -7.65 -2.10 -2.76
N GLN A 58 -8.95 -1.90 -3.00
CA GLN A 58 -9.67 -0.71 -2.55
C GLN A 58 -9.79 -0.69 -1.02
N GLU A 59 -10.07 -1.82 -0.40
CA GLU A 59 -10.10 -2.00 1.06
C GLU A 59 -8.74 -1.63 1.68
N GLN A 60 -7.65 -2.19 1.16
CA GLN A 60 -6.30 -1.86 1.60
C GLN A 60 -6.01 -0.35 1.47
N LYS A 61 -6.37 0.27 0.34
CA LYS A 61 -6.18 1.72 0.13
C LYS A 61 -7.05 2.54 1.08
N ALA A 62 -8.28 2.10 1.36
CA ALA A 62 -9.20 2.80 2.24
C ALA A 62 -8.67 2.89 3.68
N ALA A 63 -7.94 1.89 4.15
CA ALA A 63 -7.28 1.91 5.46
C ALA A 63 -6.29 3.08 5.63
N PHE A 64 -5.74 3.62 4.53
CA PHE A 64 -4.86 4.79 4.54
C PHE A 64 -5.60 6.12 4.34
N GLY A 65 -6.89 6.11 4.05
CA GLY A 65 -7.69 7.30 3.77
C GLY A 65 -7.05 8.18 2.68
N LYS A 66 -6.78 9.45 3.00
CA LYS A 66 -6.14 10.39 2.05
C LYS A 66 -4.66 10.07 1.77
N ALA A 67 -3.99 9.33 2.66
CA ALA A 67 -2.59 8.95 2.49
C ALA A 67 -2.40 7.84 1.44
N GLN A 68 -3.47 7.22 0.94
CA GLN A 68 -3.39 6.19 -0.10
C GLN A 68 -2.61 6.63 -1.35
N LYS A 69 -2.61 7.94 -1.65
CA LYS A 69 -1.86 8.55 -2.76
C LYS A 69 -0.33 8.51 -2.59
N LEU A 70 0.14 8.28 -1.36
CA LEU A 70 1.55 8.20 -1.00
C LEU A 70 2.07 6.76 -1.00
N LEU A 71 1.16 5.77 -1.04
CA LEU A 71 1.53 4.36 -1.08
C LEU A 71 2.38 4.04 -2.30
N PRO A 72 3.31 3.07 -2.20
CA PRO A 72 4.08 2.57 -3.33
C PRO A 72 3.23 1.66 -4.22
N TYR A 73 2.12 2.17 -4.74
CA TYR A 73 1.14 1.42 -5.53
C TYR A 73 1.56 1.28 -6.98
N VAL A 74 1.49 0.05 -7.51
CA VAL A 74 1.65 -0.27 -8.93
C VAL A 74 0.34 -0.81 -9.48
N GLU A 75 -0.20 -0.13 -10.50
CA GLU A 75 -1.39 -0.56 -11.22
C GLU A 75 -1.05 -1.72 -12.16
N CYS A 76 -1.64 -2.87 -11.89
CA CYS A 76 -1.43 -4.10 -12.63
C CYS A 76 -2.50 -4.38 -13.68
N SER A 77 -3.65 -3.71 -13.67
CA SER A 77 -4.65 -3.91 -14.72
C SER A 77 -4.47 -2.89 -15.84
N ASN A 78 -4.54 -3.37 -17.09
CA ASN A 78 -4.75 -2.47 -18.21
C ASN A 78 -6.16 -1.84 -18.13
N PRO A 79 -6.41 -0.74 -18.87
CA PRO A 79 -7.70 -0.06 -18.86
C PRO A 79 -8.90 -0.94 -19.25
N ASP A 80 -8.66 -2.06 -19.94
CA ASP A 80 -9.68 -3.04 -20.29
C ASP A 80 -10.23 -3.83 -19.10
N GLY A 81 -9.58 -3.73 -17.92
CA GLY A 81 -9.94 -4.46 -16.71
C GLY A 81 -9.67 -5.97 -16.78
N LYS A 82 -9.02 -6.46 -17.83
CA LYS A 82 -8.89 -7.91 -18.13
C LYS A 82 -7.43 -8.34 -18.26
N SER A 83 -6.63 -7.57 -18.99
CA SER A 83 -5.23 -7.91 -19.21
C SER A 83 -4.34 -7.29 -18.14
N GLN A 84 -3.24 -7.98 -17.81
CA GLN A 84 -2.27 -7.50 -16.84
C GLN A 84 -1.26 -6.56 -17.53
N ASN A 85 -0.78 -5.57 -16.80
CA ASN A 85 0.31 -4.70 -17.25
C ASN A 85 1.64 -5.48 -17.23
N LEU A 86 2.47 -5.29 -18.25
CA LEU A 86 3.78 -5.94 -18.41
C LEU A 86 4.68 -5.81 -17.16
N ILE A 87 4.59 -4.70 -16.42
CA ILE A 87 5.38 -4.52 -15.19
C ILE A 87 5.02 -5.56 -14.12
N CYS A 88 3.75 -5.96 -14.03
CA CYS A 88 3.28 -6.95 -13.06
C CYS A 88 3.47 -8.38 -13.58
N GLU A 89 3.36 -8.60 -14.89
CA GLU A 89 3.71 -9.89 -15.51
C GLU A 89 5.20 -10.21 -15.32
N ALA A 90 6.08 -9.24 -15.56
CA ALA A 90 7.52 -9.36 -15.34
C ALA A 90 7.86 -9.61 -13.86
N ALA A 91 7.12 -8.97 -12.95
CA ALA A 91 7.22 -9.22 -11.51
C ALA A 91 6.53 -10.52 -11.07
N LYS A 92 5.91 -11.28 -11.98
CA LYS A 92 5.19 -12.53 -11.71
C LYS A 92 4.10 -12.38 -10.64
N ILE A 93 3.32 -11.31 -10.73
CA ILE A 93 2.20 -11.06 -9.80
C ILE A 93 1.00 -11.88 -10.24
N THR A 94 0.65 -12.90 -9.45
CA THR A 94 -0.44 -13.84 -9.79
C THR A 94 -1.78 -13.50 -9.14
N GLY A 95 -1.83 -12.46 -8.29
CA GLY A 95 -3.04 -12.10 -7.55
C GLY A 95 -2.93 -10.72 -6.92
N TYR A 96 -4.09 -10.16 -6.56
CA TYR A 96 -4.20 -8.82 -6.00
C TYR A 96 -5.03 -8.82 -4.70
N PRO A 97 -4.70 -7.95 -3.73
CA PRO A 97 -3.45 -7.19 -3.66
C PRO A 97 -2.25 -8.12 -3.38
N THR A 98 -1.05 -7.68 -3.76
CA THR A 98 0.21 -8.32 -3.38
C THR A 98 1.17 -7.24 -2.87
N TRP A 99 1.70 -7.44 -1.68
CA TRP A 99 2.81 -6.67 -1.13
C TRP A 99 4.12 -7.40 -1.36
N ASP A 100 5.11 -6.72 -1.92
CA ASP A 100 6.46 -7.23 -2.17
C ASP A 100 7.46 -6.43 -1.33
N PHE A 101 8.30 -7.13 -0.56
CA PHE A 101 9.27 -6.55 0.35
C PHE A 101 10.69 -6.84 -0.14
N GLN A 102 11.36 -5.81 -0.65
CA GLN A 102 12.70 -5.93 -1.22
C GLN A 102 13.81 -6.16 -0.17
N LYS A 103 13.52 -5.93 1.12
CA LYS A 103 14.44 -6.12 2.23
C LYS A 103 13.93 -7.24 3.14
N SER A 104 14.84 -7.83 3.90
CA SER A 104 14.45 -8.74 4.98
C SER A 104 13.66 -8.00 6.05
N PHE A 105 12.71 -8.67 6.66
CA PHE A 105 11.94 -8.15 7.77
C PHE A 105 11.71 -9.24 8.82
N ASP A 106 11.43 -8.82 10.05
CA ASP A 106 11.14 -9.74 11.15
C ASP A 106 9.63 -9.76 11.38
N LEU A 107 9.07 -10.94 11.64
CA LEU A 107 7.69 -11.11 12.14
C LEU A 107 7.71 -11.74 13.52
N THR A 108 6.95 -11.19 14.45
CA THR A 108 6.83 -11.71 15.81
C THR A 108 5.79 -12.82 15.86
N SER A 109 6.16 -14.00 16.33
CA SER A 109 5.23 -15.11 16.54
C SER A 109 5.70 -16.02 17.66
N SER A 110 4.81 -16.32 18.59
CA SER A 110 5.04 -17.30 19.66
C SER A 110 5.04 -18.75 19.18
N VAL A 111 4.64 -18.98 17.92
CA VAL A 111 4.56 -20.30 17.30
C VAL A 111 5.57 -20.39 16.17
N THR A 112 6.18 -21.56 16.01
CA THR A 112 7.09 -21.85 14.88
C THR A 112 6.33 -21.75 13.56
N PRO A 113 6.87 -21.02 12.55
CA PRO A 113 6.32 -20.96 11.21
C PRO A 113 6.09 -22.34 10.63
N HIS A 114 4.89 -22.50 10.11
CA HIS A 114 4.47 -23.74 9.47
C HIS A 114 4.53 -23.55 7.96
N GLN A 115 5.25 -24.43 7.25
CA GLN A 115 5.27 -24.40 5.80
C GLN A 115 3.93 -24.91 5.26
N CYS A 116 3.23 -24.09 4.49
CA CYS A 116 1.97 -24.48 3.88
C CYS A 116 2.20 -25.58 2.83
N THR A 117 1.43 -26.66 2.93
CA THR A 117 1.42 -27.75 1.94
C THR A 117 0.06 -27.89 1.26
N LYS A 118 -0.05 -28.71 0.22
CA LYS A 118 -1.32 -28.95 -0.49
C LYS A 118 -2.39 -29.56 0.41
N ASP A 119 -1.97 -30.41 1.34
CA ASP A 119 -2.84 -31.20 2.22
C ASP A 119 -3.10 -30.51 3.56
N ASP A 120 -2.72 -29.24 3.68
CA ASP A 120 -2.85 -28.46 4.90
C ASP A 120 -4.32 -28.20 5.27
N GLY A 121 -4.66 -28.50 6.53
CA GLY A 121 -6.00 -28.30 7.09
C GLY A 121 -6.33 -26.85 7.45
N SER A 122 -5.36 -25.94 7.45
CA SER A 122 -5.56 -24.53 7.79
C SER A 122 -6.18 -23.75 6.61
N GLN A 123 -7.20 -22.97 6.91
CA GLN A 123 -7.88 -22.16 5.89
C GLN A 123 -6.93 -21.13 5.24
N ALA A 124 -5.98 -20.62 6.02
CA ALA A 124 -4.96 -19.67 5.54
C ALA A 124 -4.05 -20.30 4.48
N CYS A 125 -3.54 -21.52 4.71
CA CYS A 125 -2.68 -22.21 3.75
C CYS A 125 -3.45 -22.68 2.52
N ARG A 126 -4.69 -23.20 2.67
CA ARG A 126 -5.51 -23.64 1.54
C ARG A 126 -5.69 -22.57 0.46
N ASN A 127 -5.97 -21.33 0.88
CA ASN A 127 -6.19 -20.22 -0.05
C ASN A 127 -4.89 -19.63 -0.61
N SER A 128 -3.77 -19.87 0.07
CA SER A 128 -2.48 -19.24 -0.24
C SER A 128 -1.53 -20.17 -0.98
N TYR A 129 -1.77 -21.47 -1.03
CA TYR A 129 -0.87 -22.40 -1.72
C TYR A 129 -0.61 -21.99 -3.18
N LYS A 130 0.67 -21.92 -3.55
CA LYS A 130 1.14 -21.71 -4.92
C LYS A 130 2.25 -22.74 -5.17
N PRO A 131 2.18 -23.54 -6.24
CA PRO A 131 3.17 -24.59 -6.49
C PRO A 131 4.57 -24.03 -6.74
N ASP A 132 4.67 -22.81 -7.26
CA ASP A 132 5.93 -22.17 -7.65
C ASP A 132 6.56 -21.31 -6.55
N LEU A 133 5.87 -21.15 -5.41
CA LEU A 133 6.34 -20.34 -4.29
C LEU A 133 6.21 -21.11 -2.98
N VAL A 134 7.29 -21.13 -2.20
CA VAL A 134 7.24 -21.68 -0.84
C VAL A 134 6.51 -20.67 0.06
N SER A 135 5.36 -21.07 0.60
CA SER A 135 4.58 -20.25 1.53
C SER A 135 4.69 -20.76 2.97
N TRP A 136 4.77 -19.80 3.89
CA TRP A 136 4.92 -20.04 5.33
C TRP A 136 3.85 -19.28 6.08
N LEU A 137 3.12 -19.96 6.96
CA LEU A 137 2.22 -19.34 7.92
C LEU A 137 3.05 -18.88 9.13
N VAL A 138 3.16 -17.56 9.31
CA VAL A 138 3.88 -16.91 10.41
C VAL A 138 2.86 -16.09 11.20
N GLY A 139 2.42 -16.61 12.34
CA GLY A 139 1.29 -16.02 13.07
C GLY A 139 0.02 -15.99 12.19
N PRO A 140 -0.66 -14.83 12.03
CA PRO A 140 -1.86 -14.73 11.21
C PRO A 140 -1.58 -14.52 9.71
N VAL A 141 -0.30 -14.47 9.29
CA VAL A 141 0.08 -14.04 7.94
C VAL A 141 0.71 -15.17 7.16
N VAL A 142 0.30 -15.34 5.89
CA VAL A 142 1.00 -16.22 4.96
C VAL A 142 2.00 -15.42 4.13
N VAL A 143 3.27 -15.80 4.24
CA VAL A 143 4.38 -15.16 3.55
C VAL A 143 4.94 -16.10 2.49
N TYR A 144 5.11 -15.58 1.27
CA TYR A 144 5.81 -16.27 0.18
C TYR A 144 7.28 -15.85 0.21
N THR A 145 8.20 -16.78 0.44
CA THR A 145 9.63 -16.47 0.60
C THR A 145 10.48 -17.57 -0.03
N PRO A 146 11.62 -17.23 -0.69
CA PRO A 146 12.49 -18.22 -1.33
C PRO A 146 13.18 -19.16 -0.33
N THR A 147 13.33 -18.72 0.92
CA THR A 147 13.97 -19.49 1.98
C THR A 147 13.09 -19.59 3.22
N ALA A 148 13.31 -20.61 4.03
CA ALA A 148 12.62 -20.77 5.31
C ALA A 148 12.85 -19.57 6.24
N PRO A 149 11.83 -19.14 7.02
CA PRO A 149 12.01 -18.17 8.09
C PRO A 149 13.08 -18.60 9.08
N VAL A 150 13.94 -17.66 9.49
CA VAL A 150 15.05 -17.92 10.42
C VAL A 150 14.70 -17.39 11.79
N ALA A 151 14.82 -18.23 12.83
CA ALA A 151 14.53 -17.85 14.21
C ALA A 151 15.55 -16.81 14.73
N LYS A 152 15.04 -15.81 15.46
CA LYS A 152 15.82 -14.75 16.12
C LYS A 152 15.14 -14.35 17.43
N GLY A 153 15.28 -15.19 18.45
CA GLY A 153 14.49 -15.06 19.69
C GLY A 153 13.01 -15.33 19.40
N ASP A 154 12.12 -14.43 19.84
CA ASP A 154 10.67 -14.51 19.61
C ASP A 154 10.23 -13.98 18.23
N LYS A 155 11.20 -13.75 17.33
CA LYS A 155 10.99 -13.22 15.99
C LYS A 155 11.47 -14.19 14.92
N TRP A 156 10.86 -14.07 13.74
CA TRP A 156 11.15 -14.85 12.56
C TRP A 156 11.59 -13.93 11.43
N THR A 157 12.88 -13.99 11.08
CA THR A 157 13.43 -13.22 9.97
C THR A 157 13.03 -13.85 8.66
N ILE A 158 12.37 -13.05 7.82
CA ILE A 158 11.96 -13.37 6.46
C ILE A 158 13.00 -12.80 5.49
N ALA A 159 13.38 -13.61 4.49
CA ALA A 159 14.37 -13.20 3.51
C ALA A 159 13.87 -12.06 2.60
N PRO A 160 14.79 -11.27 2.01
CA PRO A 160 14.46 -10.29 0.99
C PRO A 160 13.70 -10.89 -0.20
N GLY A 161 12.85 -10.08 -0.84
CA GLY A 161 12.03 -10.51 -1.97
C GLY A 161 10.80 -11.33 -1.57
N ALA A 162 10.49 -11.37 -0.27
CA ALA A 162 9.30 -12.04 0.22
C ALA A 162 8.03 -11.23 -0.09
N ARG A 163 6.90 -11.93 -0.21
CA ARG A 163 5.61 -11.35 -0.56
C ARG A 163 4.53 -11.74 0.42
N ILE A 164 3.55 -10.87 0.59
CA ILE A 164 2.32 -11.16 1.32
C ILE A 164 1.14 -10.85 0.39
N GLY A 165 0.28 -11.84 0.18
CA GLY A 165 -0.92 -11.69 -0.64
C GLY A 165 -2.14 -11.33 0.19
N GLY A 166 -3.07 -10.59 -0.40
CA GLY A 166 -4.30 -10.17 0.28
C GLY A 166 -4.15 -8.89 1.10
N THR A 167 -5.26 -8.42 1.64
CA THR A 167 -5.29 -7.25 2.52
C THR A 167 -4.50 -7.58 3.79
N ILE A 168 -3.60 -6.70 4.19
CA ILE A 168 -2.79 -6.83 5.40
C ILE A 168 -3.11 -5.72 6.39
N ALA A 169 -3.11 -6.09 7.67
CA ALA A 169 -3.32 -5.17 8.78
C ALA A 169 -2.19 -4.12 8.83
N LEU A 170 -2.51 -2.90 9.29
CA LEU A 170 -1.54 -1.80 9.30
C LEU A 170 -0.38 -2.06 10.27
N GLU A 171 -0.63 -2.83 11.33
CA GLU A 171 0.36 -3.27 12.31
C GLU A 171 1.37 -4.23 11.67
N VAL A 172 0.89 -5.15 10.82
CA VAL A 172 1.75 -6.04 10.05
C VAL A 172 2.59 -5.22 9.06
N LEU A 173 2.00 -4.22 8.39
CA LEU A 173 2.76 -3.30 7.54
C LEU A 173 3.82 -2.54 8.33
N ALA A 174 3.48 -2.04 9.52
CA ALA A 174 4.41 -1.35 10.41
C ALA A 174 5.59 -2.25 10.81
N GLU A 175 5.31 -3.49 11.20
CA GLU A 175 6.33 -4.46 11.58
C GLU A 175 7.23 -4.83 10.38
N THR A 176 6.64 -5.21 9.25
CA THR A 176 7.37 -5.63 8.05
C THR A 176 8.20 -4.52 7.39
N THR A 177 7.81 -3.26 7.56
CA THR A 177 8.53 -2.10 7.01
C THR A 177 9.38 -1.35 8.03
N ALA A 178 9.36 -1.79 9.30
CA ALA A 178 9.94 -1.08 10.44
C ALA A 178 9.48 0.40 10.55
N CYS A 179 8.26 0.68 10.10
CA CYS A 179 7.67 2.00 10.11
C CYS A 179 6.79 2.21 11.35
N THR A 180 6.76 3.44 11.87
CA THR A 180 5.90 3.78 13.00
C THR A 180 4.47 4.06 12.53
N LEU A 181 3.53 3.26 13.02
CA LEU A 181 2.11 3.48 12.83
C LEU A 181 1.66 4.69 13.69
N PRO A 182 0.80 5.59 13.20
CA PRO A 182 0.33 6.71 14.02
C PRO A 182 -0.45 6.21 15.25
N PRO A 183 -0.46 6.97 16.36
CA PRO A 183 -1.32 6.65 17.49
C PRO A 183 -2.79 6.63 17.05
N ASP A 184 -3.58 5.72 17.64
CA ASP A 184 -5.00 5.49 17.33
C ASP A 184 -5.28 5.04 15.88
N ALA A 185 -4.35 4.27 15.30
CA ALA A 185 -4.49 3.67 13.97
C ALA A 185 -5.49 2.52 13.93
#